data_AF-A0A7L3E8C4-F1
#
_entry.id   AF-A0A7L3E8C4-F1
#
_cell.length_a   1.000
_cell.length_b   1.000
_cell.length_c   1.000
_cell.angle_alpha   90.00
_cell.angle_beta   90.00
_cell.angle_gamma   90.00
#
_symmetry.space_group_name_H-M   'P 1'
#
loop_
_entity.id
_entity.type
_entity.pdbx_description
1 polymer ?
#
loop_
_entity_poly.entity_id
_entity_poly.type
_entity_poly.pdbx_seq_one_letter_code
_entity_poly.pdbx_strand_id
1 'polypeptide(L)'
;ISWDQPAVALHNWIRGHDKVPGAWTTINGQVVTFYGSSLLDASVPAGQELAIKGASRPGLVTKNGLVVFGNDGKMVLVRIMQFGDGKMIPASKYFSADETTALELTEEEKKMAEEIR
;
A
#
# COMPACT_ATOMS: atom_id res chain seq x y z
N ILE A 1 7.95 -3.75 2.99
CA ILE A 1 7.32 -5.10 2.85
C ILE A 1 8.09 -5.82 1.75
N SER A 2 8.52 -7.06 1.99
CA SER A 2 9.07 -7.91 0.91
C SER A 2 7.92 -8.74 0.32
N TRP A 3 7.68 -8.61 -0.98
CA TRP A 3 6.47 -9.12 -1.64
C TRP A 3 6.56 -10.57 -2.12
N ASP A 4 7.77 -11.09 -2.35
CA ASP A 4 7.98 -12.46 -2.77
C ASP A 4 7.86 -13.42 -1.57
N GLN A 5 6.67 -13.48 -1.00
CA GLN A 5 6.34 -14.28 0.18
C GLN A 5 4.89 -14.79 0.11
N PRO A 6 4.58 -15.90 0.79
CA PRO A 6 3.20 -16.39 0.91
C PRO A 6 2.29 -15.38 1.62
N ALA A 7 0.98 -15.41 1.33
CA ALA A 7 0.01 -14.48 1.92
C ALA A 7 0.03 -14.50 3.45
N VAL A 8 0.26 -15.67 4.07
CA VAL A 8 0.39 -15.82 5.53
C VAL A 8 1.60 -15.05 6.06
N ALA A 9 2.74 -15.09 5.37
CA ALA A 9 3.93 -14.36 5.77
C ALA A 9 3.73 -12.84 5.60
N LEU A 10 3.08 -12.40 4.51
CA LEU A 10 2.70 -10.99 4.31
C LEU A 10 1.77 -10.50 5.43
N HIS A 11 0.73 -11.26 5.76
CA HIS A 11 -0.19 -10.94 6.84
C HIS A 11 0.54 -10.86 8.20
N ASN A 12 1.37 -11.85 8.52
CA ASN A 12 2.17 -11.87 9.74
C ASN A 12 3.13 -10.68 9.83
N TRP A 13 3.74 -10.31 8.70
CA TRP A 13 4.62 -9.14 8.63
C TRP A 13 3.83 -7.86 8.92
N ILE A 14 2.68 -7.65 8.27
CA ILE A 14 1.88 -6.44 8.46
C ILE A 14 1.39 -6.33 9.90
N ARG A 15 0.72 -7.37 10.43
CA ARG A 15 0.20 -7.34 11.81
C ARG A 15 1.31 -7.29 12.87
N GLY A 16 2.49 -7.84 12.58
CA GLY A 16 3.64 -7.80 13.49
C GLY A 16 4.27 -6.42 13.62
N HIS A 17 4.03 -5.53 12.66
CA HIS A 17 4.47 -4.14 12.68
C HIS A 17 3.30 -3.15 12.85
N ASP A 18 2.10 -3.65 13.18
CA ASP A 18 0.92 -2.84 13.47
C ASP A 18 0.90 -2.51 14.99
N LYS A 19 1.15 -1.28 15.44
CA LYS A 19 1.34 -0.03 14.68
C LYS A 19 2.79 0.42 14.49
N VAL A 20 3.72 -0.04 15.34
CA VAL A 20 5.09 0.48 15.40
C VAL A 20 6.08 -0.64 15.06
N PRO A 21 7.01 -0.44 14.10
CA PRO A 21 7.28 0.80 13.34
C PRO A 21 6.33 1.05 12.15
N GLY A 22 5.44 0.12 11.79
CA GLY A 22 4.57 0.20 10.61
C GLY A 22 5.13 -0.53 9.39
N ALA A 23 4.39 -1.49 8.85
CA ALA A 23 4.78 -2.18 7.62
C ALA A 23 4.43 -1.34 6.37
N TRP A 24 5.44 -0.90 5.63
CA TRP A 24 5.25 0.03 4.51
C TRP A 24 5.69 -0.53 3.16
N THR A 25 5.18 0.09 2.10
CA THR A 25 5.54 -0.14 0.69
C THR A 25 5.54 1.18 -0.09
N THR A 26 5.81 1.12 -1.39
CA THR A 26 5.75 2.30 -2.28
C THR A 26 4.62 2.14 -3.29
N ILE A 27 3.74 3.15 -3.36
CA ILE A 27 2.63 3.27 -4.30
C ILE A 27 2.72 4.65 -4.94
N ASN A 28 2.76 4.73 -6.27
CA ASN A 28 2.94 6.00 -7.01
C ASN A 28 4.11 6.86 -6.50
N GLY A 29 5.23 6.23 -6.16
CA GLY A 29 6.40 6.93 -5.61
C GLY A 29 6.32 7.33 -4.14
N GLN A 30 5.15 7.21 -3.51
CA GLN A 30 4.95 7.58 -2.11
C GLN A 30 5.07 6.39 -1.16
N VAL A 31 5.61 6.63 0.03
CA VAL A 31 5.62 5.66 1.12
C VAL A 31 4.21 5.52 1.69
N VAL A 32 3.70 4.29 1.72
CA VAL A 32 2.39 3.96 2.25
C VAL A 32 2.51 2.82 3.25
N THR A 33 2.04 3.04 4.48
CA THR A 33 2.03 2.07 5.57
C THR A 33 0.68 1.37 5.65
N PHE A 34 0.70 0.05 5.83
CA PHE A 34 -0.49 -0.80 5.86
C PHE A 34 -0.85 -1.24 7.28
N TYR A 35 -2.15 -1.25 7.58
CA TYR A 35 -2.68 -1.64 8.89
C TYR A 35 -3.96 -2.47 8.77
N GLY A 36 -4.30 -3.17 9.86
CA GLY A 36 -5.54 -3.94 9.96
C GLY A 36 -5.62 -5.07 8.94
N SER A 37 -4.53 -5.83 8.78
CA SER A 37 -4.48 -6.94 7.82
C SER A 37 -5.27 -8.18 8.29
N SER A 38 -5.86 -8.91 7.35
CA SER A 38 -6.48 -10.21 7.59
C SER A 38 -6.29 -11.13 6.39
N LEU A 39 -6.16 -12.44 6.60
CA LEU A 39 -6.22 -13.41 5.51
C LEU A 39 -7.61 -13.40 4.88
N LEU A 40 -7.67 -13.51 3.55
CA LEU A 40 -8.91 -13.59 2.80
C LEU A 40 -9.00 -14.97 2.14
N ASP A 41 -9.91 -15.79 2.64
CA ASP A 41 -10.24 -17.11 2.10
C ASP A 41 -11.57 -17.03 1.33
N ALA A 42 -11.50 -16.45 0.13
CA ALA A 42 -12.62 -16.24 -0.76
C ALA A 42 -12.14 -16.21 -2.22
N SER A 43 -13.06 -16.14 -3.18
CA SER A 43 -12.70 -15.82 -4.56
C SER A 43 -12.15 -14.39 -4.67
N VAL A 44 -11.34 -14.14 -5.70
CA VAL A 44 -10.77 -12.81 -5.96
C VAL A 44 -11.92 -11.80 -6.14
N PRO A 45 -12.03 -10.79 -5.27
CA PRO A 45 -13.12 -9.83 -5.35
C PRO A 45 -12.93 -8.86 -6.53
N ALA A 46 -14.02 -8.36 -7.08
CA ALA A 46 -13.97 -7.25 -8.02
C ALA A 46 -13.42 -5.99 -7.33
N GLY A 47 -12.50 -5.29 -8.00
CA GLY A 47 -11.87 -4.09 -7.50
C GLY A 47 -11.06 -3.39 -8.59
N GLN A 48 -10.64 -2.16 -8.29
CA GLN A 48 -9.77 -1.39 -9.17
C GLN A 48 -8.30 -1.75 -8.89
N GLU A 49 -7.53 -2.01 -9.94
CA GLU A 49 -6.12 -2.36 -9.81
C GLU A 49 -5.30 -1.21 -9.22
N LEU A 50 -4.41 -1.55 -8.30
CA LEU A 50 -3.45 -0.64 -7.69
C LEU A 50 -2.04 -1.21 -7.85
N ALA A 51 -1.21 -0.52 -8.61
CA ALA A 51 0.19 -0.89 -8.77
C ALA A 51 0.95 -0.68 -7.45
N ILE A 52 1.64 -1.72 -6.98
CA ILE A 52 2.43 -1.68 -5.75
C ILE A 52 3.86 -2.09 -6.08
N LYS A 53 4.83 -1.24 -5.74
CA LYS A 53 6.23 -1.49 -6.08
C LYS A 53 6.72 -2.80 -5.47
N GLY A 54 7.24 -3.68 -6.33
CA GLY A 54 7.83 -4.97 -5.97
C GLY A 54 6.83 -6.13 -5.84
N ALA A 55 5.52 -5.87 -5.87
CA ALA A 55 4.52 -6.94 -5.90
C ALA A 55 4.53 -7.63 -7.27
N SER A 56 4.35 -8.96 -7.28
CA SER A 56 4.31 -9.76 -8.52
C SER A 56 3.11 -9.45 -9.41
N ARG A 57 2.06 -8.86 -8.84
CA ARG A 57 0.86 -8.40 -9.54
C ARG A 57 0.23 -7.20 -8.81
N PRO A 58 -0.62 -6.41 -9.49
CA PRO A 58 -1.37 -5.33 -8.84
C PRO A 58 -2.22 -5.84 -7.67
N GLY A 59 -2.36 -5.01 -6.63
CA GLY A 59 -3.40 -5.19 -5.62
C GLY A 59 -4.77 -4.76 -6.17
N LEU A 60 -5.85 -5.08 -5.45
CA LEU A 60 -7.21 -4.69 -5.83
C LEU A 60 -7.84 -3.84 -4.73
N VAL A 61 -8.17 -2.60 -5.05
CA VAL A 61 -8.98 -1.74 -4.17
C VAL A 61 -10.44 -2.14 -4.33
N THR A 62 -11.01 -2.67 -3.26
CA THR A 62 -12.39 -3.15 -3.20
C THR A 62 -13.19 -2.32 -2.21
N LYS A 63 -14.52 -2.52 -2.16
CA LYS A 63 -15.37 -1.91 -1.11
C LYS A 63 -14.94 -2.24 0.32
N ASN A 64 -14.22 -3.35 0.51
CA ASN A 64 -13.81 -3.84 1.83
C ASN A 64 -12.39 -3.41 2.23
N GLY A 65 -11.57 -2.92 1.30
CA GLY A 65 -10.17 -2.58 1.53
C GLY A 65 -9.30 -2.92 0.33
N LEU A 66 -7.99 -2.85 0.53
CA LEU A 66 -6.99 -3.25 -0.47
C LEU A 66 -6.69 -4.74 -0.32
N VAL A 67 -6.92 -5.52 -1.37
CA VAL A 67 -6.48 -6.90 -1.46
C VAL A 67 -5.07 -6.92 -2.07
N VAL A 68 -4.14 -7.60 -1.40
CA VAL A 68 -2.81 -7.90 -1.91
C VAL A 68 -2.61 -9.40 -1.99
N PHE A 69 -1.71 -9.84 -2.86
CA PHE A 69 -1.51 -11.25 -3.17
C PHE A 69 -0.14 -11.72 -2.67
N GLY A 70 -0.10 -12.90 -2.07
CA GLY A 70 1.14 -13.63 -1.87
C GLY A 70 1.63 -14.28 -3.16
N ASN A 71 2.89 -14.73 -3.15
CA ASN A 71 3.45 -15.53 -4.25
C ASN A 71 2.80 -16.93 -4.38
N ASP A 72 2.03 -17.35 -3.37
CA ASP A 72 1.22 -18.56 -3.32
C ASP A 72 -0.20 -18.38 -3.91
N GLY A 73 -0.48 -17.20 -4.49
CA GLY A 73 -1.79 -16.87 -5.08
C GLY A 73 -2.89 -16.60 -4.05
N LYS A 74 -2.61 -16.74 -2.76
CA LYS A 74 -3.54 -16.43 -1.66
C LYS A 74 -3.58 -14.93 -1.39
N MET A 75 -4.59 -14.49 -0.66
CA MET A 75 -4.93 -13.08 -0.51
C MET A 75 -4.84 -12.58 0.93
N VAL A 76 -4.44 -11.32 1.07
CA VAL A 76 -4.50 -10.56 2.31
C VAL A 76 -5.32 -9.31 2.07
N LEU A 77 -6.28 -9.04 2.95
CA LEU A 77 -7.03 -7.79 2.98
C LEU A 77 -6.36 -6.81 3.93
N VAL A 78 -6.11 -5.59 3.46
CA VAL A 78 -5.62 -4.45 4.25
C VAL A 78 -6.77 -3.45 4.40
N ARG A 79 -7.04 -3.00 5.63
CA ARG A 79 -8.17 -2.12 5.93
C ARG A 79 -7.83 -0.65 5.90
N ILE A 80 -6.62 -0.28 6.33
CA ILE A 80 -6.20 1.11 6.51
C ILE A 80 -4.83 1.31 5.85
N MET A 81 -4.67 2.48 5.22
CA MET A 81 -3.40 2.94 4.69
C MET A 81 -3.05 4.30 5.30
N GLN A 82 -1.76 4.51 5.59
CA GLN A 82 -1.23 5.80 6.01
C GLN A 82 -0.18 6.27 5.00
N PHE A 83 -0.28 7.51 4.54
CA PHE A 83 0.70 8.12 3.65
C PHE A 83 1.87 8.72 4.45
N GLY A 84 2.96 9.06 3.77
CA GLY A 84 4.16 9.64 4.39
C GLY A 84 3.93 10.93 5.16
N ASP A 85 2.89 11.70 4.83
CA ASP A 85 2.45 12.91 5.54
C ASP A 85 1.66 12.62 6.83
N GLY A 86 1.40 11.35 7.15
CA GLY A 86 0.63 10.92 8.30
C GLY A 86 -0.87 10.75 8.05
N LYS A 87 -1.38 11.13 6.87
CA LYS A 87 -2.81 10.98 6.52
C LYS A 87 -3.20 9.51 6.50
N MET A 88 -4.17 9.14 7.33
CA MET A 88 -4.76 7.79 7.34
C MET A 88 -6.07 7.77 6.57
N ILE A 89 -6.26 6.76 5.71
CA ILE A 89 -7.52 6.53 5.00
C ILE A 89 -7.96 5.06 5.10
N PRO A 90 -9.27 4.77 5.00
CA PRO A 90 -9.72 3.44 4.65
C PRO A 90 -9.15 3.05 3.29
N ALA A 91 -8.57 1.86 3.19
CA ALA A 91 -7.96 1.39 1.94
C ALA A 91 -8.99 1.29 0.79
N SER A 92 -10.26 1.05 1.11
CA SER A 92 -11.37 1.03 0.15
C SER A 92 -11.70 2.38 -0.48
N LYS A 93 -11.17 3.47 0.09
CA LYS A 93 -11.37 4.85 -0.36
C LYS A 93 -10.16 5.41 -1.10
N TYR A 94 -9.16 4.58 -1.42
CA TYR A 94 -7.94 5.03 -2.08
C TYR A 94 -8.21 5.84 -3.37
N PHE A 95 -9.13 5.36 -4.22
CA PHE A 95 -9.53 6.06 -5.45
C PHE A 95 -10.69 7.03 -5.26
N SER A 96 -11.30 7.09 -4.07
CA SER A 96 -12.42 7.98 -3.77
C SER A 96 -11.98 9.29 -3.13
N ALA A 97 -10.71 9.40 -2.72
CA ALA A 97 -10.14 10.63 -2.24
C ALA A 97 -9.61 11.41 -3.45
N ASP A 98 -10.45 12.29 -4.01
CA ASP A 98 -10.16 13.32 -5.03
C ASP A 98 -8.66 13.56 -5.29
N GLU A 99 -8.16 13.19 -6.48
CA GLU A 99 -7.00 13.78 -7.22
C GLU A 99 -5.71 14.24 -6.48
N THR A 100 -5.50 13.97 -5.20
CA THR A 100 -4.54 14.76 -4.38
C THR A 100 -3.10 14.25 -4.34
N THR A 101 -2.71 13.29 -5.18
CA THR A 101 -1.30 12.86 -5.29
C THR A 101 -0.79 12.80 -6.72
N ALA A 102 -1.47 13.52 -7.63
CA ALA A 102 -0.87 14.00 -8.87
C ALA A 102 -0.36 15.46 -8.73
N LEU A 103 -0.39 16.02 -7.51
CA LEU A 103 0.32 17.24 -7.17
C LEU A 103 1.82 16.94 -7.15
N GLU A 104 2.38 17.07 -8.35
CA GLU A 104 3.61 17.80 -8.60
C GLU A 104 4.66 17.65 -7.49
N LEU A 105 5.61 16.73 -7.70
CA LEU A 105 6.98 17.14 -7.50
C LEU A 105 7.23 18.26 -8.53
N THR A 106 6.81 19.49 -8.23
CA THR A 106 7.29 20.66 -8.94
C THR A 106 8.81 20.60 -8.85
N GLU A 107 9.50 21.07 -9.89
CA GLU A 107 10.96 21.01 -10.04
C GLU A 107 11.77 21.61 -8.87
N GLU A 108 11.11 22.14 -7.84
CA GLU A 108 11.65 22.77 -6.65
C GLU A 108 12.38 21.79 -5.71
N GLU A 109 11.98 20.51 -5.65
CA GLU A 109 12.72 19.51 -4.84
C GLU A 109 14.03 19.02 -5.49
N LYS A 110 14.25 19.28 -6.79
CA LYS A 110 15.55 19.02 -7.43
C LYS A 110 16.59 20.10 -7.11
N LYS A 111 16.19 21.29 -6.67
CA LYS A 111 17.11 22.42 -6.47
C LYS A 111 17.77 22.48 -5.09
N MET A 112 17.15 21.93 -4.05
CA MET A 112 17.74 21.94 -2.70
C MET A 112 18.87 20.91 -2.50
N ALA A 113 19.08 19.98 -3.44
CA ALA A 113 20.15 18.99 -3.36
C ALA A 113 21.48 19.45 -4.02
N GLU A 114 21.50 20.57 -4.75
CA GLU A 114 22.71 21.08 -5.43
C GLU A 114 23.32 22.35 -4.80
N GLU A 115 22.69 22.98 -3.80
CA GLU A 115 23.27 24.14 -3.09
C GLU A 115 24.08 23.80 -1.83
N ILE A 116 24.27 22.51 -1.54
CA ILE A 116 25.26 22.05 -0.55
C ILE A 116 26.40 21.35 -1.28
N ARG A 117 27.17 22.10 -2.07
CA ARG A 117 28.58 21.82 -2.31
C ARG A 117 29.38 23.03 -2.77
#